data_AF-A0A2W4NYI4-F1
#
_entry.id   AF-A0A2W4NYI4-F1
#
_cell.length_a   1.000
_cell.length_b   1.000
_cell.length_c   1.000
_cell.angle_alpha   90.00
_cell.angle_beta   90.00
_cell.angle_gamma   90.00
#
_symmetry.space_group_name_H-M   'P 1'
#
loop_
_entity.id
_entity.type
_entity.pdbx_description
1 polymer ?
#
loop_
_entity_poly.entity_id
_entity_poly.type
_entity_poly.pdbx_seq_one_letter_code
_entity_poly.pdbx_strand_id
1 'polypeptide(L)' 'MELFDVDQLVPQLVLALGLAMIVGNAIAWVKFRKGETPPDVAGAQFRPGRAIWMLVIGALLSLWAGITLLV' A
#
# COMPACT_ATOMS: atom_id res chain seq x y z
N MET A 1 27.76 -5.82 -9.09
CA MET A 1 26.80 -4.94 -8.38
C MET A 1 25.84 -4.38 -9.42
N GLU A 2 24.85 -5.16 -9.82
CA GLU A 2 23.79 -4.77 -10.78
C GLU A 2 22.50 -4.35 -10.07
N LEU A 3 22.57 -4.04 -8.77
CA LEU A 3 21.43 -3.65 -7.93
C LEU A 3 20.87 -2.25 -8.24
N PHE A 4 21.49 -1.51 -9.16
CA PHE A 4 21.09 -0.15 -9.57
C PHE A 4 20.95 -0.06 -11.10
N ASP A 5 20.51 -1.13 -11.76
CA ASP A 5 20.15 -1.01 -13.16
C ASP A 5 18.91 -0.11 -13.27
N VAL A 6 19.03 1.00 -14.00
CA VAL A 6 18.03 2.09 -14.01
C VAL A 6 16.66 1.58 -14.51
N ASP A 7 16.68 0.57 -15.36
CA ASP A 7 15.50 -0.12 -15.87
C ASP A 7 14.76 -0.95 -14.80
N GLN A 8 15.47 -1.44 -13.76
CA GLN A 8 14.90 -2.21 -12.66
C GLN A 8 14.60 -1.38 -11.40
N LEU A 9 15.19 -0.19 -11.28
CA LEU A 9 14.98 0.75 -10.16
C LEU A 9 13.52 1.20 -10.06
N VAL A 10 12.88 1.55 -11.18
CA VAL A 10 11.49 2.00 -11.19
C VAL A 10 10.53 0.89 -10.74
N PRO A 11 10.56 -0.33 -11.30
CA PRO A 11 9.75 -1.44 -10.82
C PRO A 11 9.97 -1.76 -9.33
N GLN A 12 11.21 -1.73 -8.83
CA GLN A 12 11.50 -1.99 -7.40
C GLN A 12 10.87 -0.93 -6.48
N LEU A 13 10.95 0.35 -6.85
CA LEU A 13 10.34 1.44 -6.08
C LEU A 13 8.80 1.36 -6.10
N VAL A 14 8.21 1.03 -7.26
CA VAL A 14 6.76 0.83 -7.38
C VAL A 14 6.29 -0.38 -6.58
N LEU A 15 7.06 -1.47 -6.57
CA LEU A 15 6.75 -2.66 -5.77
C LEU A 15 6.83 -2.36 -4.26
N ALA A 16 7.88 -1.66 -3.82
CA ALA A 16 8.05 -1.21 -2.44
C ALA A 16 6.91 -0.26 -2.01
N LEU A 17 6.52 0.67 -2.88
CA LEU A 17 5.39 1.58 -2.65
C LEU A 17 4.05 0.83 -2.56
N GLY A 18 3.80 -0.10 -3.48
CA GLY A 18 2.59 -0.93 -3.48
C GLY A 18 2.48 -1.76 -2.20
N LEU A 19 3.58 -2.39 -1.77
CA LEU A 19 3.65 -3.12 -0.50
C LEU A 19 3.41 -2.19 0.69
N ALA A 20 4.03 -1.00 0.73
CA ALA A 20 3.81 -0.03 1.80
C ALA A 20 2.34 0.43 1.87
N MET A 21 1.68 0.63 0.72
CA MET A 21 0.26 0.96 0.66
C MET A 21 -0.64 -0.18 1.15
N ILE A 22 -0.31 -1.43 0.81
CA ILE A 22 -1.04 -2.61 1.27
C ILE A 22 -0.90 -2.75 2.78
N VAL A 23 0.33 -2.74 3.30
CA VAL A 23 0.62 -2.90 4.72
C VAL A 23 0.02 -1.75 5.54
N GLY A 24 0.20 -0.50 5.10
CA GLY A 24 -0.35 0.68 5.79
C GLY A 24 -1.88 0.65 5.89
N ASN A 25 -2.57 0.31 4.80
CA ASN A 25 -4.04 0.20 4.82
C ASN A 25 -4.53 -1.04 5.56
N ALA A 26 -3.82 -2.17 5.48
CA ALA A 26 -4.16 -3.37 6.23
C ALA A 26 -4.05 -3.11 7.74
N ILE A 27 -3.00 -2.45 8.20
CA ILE A 27 -2.84 -2.04 9.61
C ILE A 27 -3.94 -1.06 10.02
N ALA A 28 -4.24 -0.05 9.19
CA ALA A 28 -5.31 0.90 9.46
C ALA A 28 -6.68 0.21 9.55
N TRP A 29 -6.95 -0.75 8.68
CA TRP A 29 -8.17 -1.56 8.69
C TRP A 29 -8.27 -2.45 9.93
N VAL A 30 -7.17 -3.07 10.37
CA VAL A 30 -7.13 -3.87 11.61
C VAL A 30 -7.38 -3.00 12.85
N LYS A 31 -6.77 -1.81 12.93
CA LYS A 31 -7.02 -0.86 14.03
C LYS A 31 -8.47 -0.36 14.04
N PHE A 32 -9.01 -0.06 12.87
CA PHE A 32 -10.43 0.29 12.71
C PHE A 32 -11.35 -0.84 13.16
N ARG A 33 -11.06 -2.09 12.77
CA ARG A 33 -11.84 -3.28 13.18
C ARG A 33 -11.75 -3.55 14.68
N LYS A 34 -10.66 -3.17 15.33
CA LYS A 34 -10.51 -3.24 16.80
C LYS A 34 -11.25 -2.13 17.56
N GLY A 35 -11.86 -1.17 16.86
CA GLY A 35 -12.60 -0.07 17.48
C GLY A 35 -11.71 0.99 18.13
N GLU A 36 -10.39 0.94 17.89
CA GLU A 36 -9.46 1.99 18.31
C GLU A 36 -9.58 3.18 17.35
N THR A 37 -10.57 4.03 17.59
CA THR A 37 -10.60 5.38 17.02
C THR A 37 -9.40 6.16 17.57
N PRO A 38 -8.62 6.86 16.73
CA PRO A 38 -7.52 7.68 17.20
C PRO A 38 -8.06 8.72 18.21
N PRO A 39 -7.46 8.86 19.40
CA PRO A 39 -8.02 9.68 20.48
C PRO A 39 -8.03 11.19 20.20
N ASP A 40 -7.45 11.64 19.08
CA ASP A 40 -7.12 13.07 18.87
C ASP A 40 -7.68 13.68 17.57
N VAL A 41 -8.72 13.06 16.99
CA VAL A 41 -9.42 13.61 15.81
C VAL A 41 -10.93 13.55 16.00
N ALA A 42 -11.46 14.57 16.66
CA ALA A 42 -12.88 14.88 16.67
C ALA A 42 -13.35 15.13 15.22
N GLY A 43 -13.83 14.08 14.54
CA GLY A 43 -14.34 14.16 13.16
C GLY A 43 -13.67 13.23 12.14
N ALA A 44 -12.72 12.36 12.52
CA ALA A 44 -12.22 11.33 11.62
C ALA A 44 -13.27 10.23 11.40
N GLN A 45 -14.26 10.50 10.55
CA GLN A 45 -15.05 9.44 9.92
C GLN A 45 -14.09 8.62 9.07
N PHE A 46 -13.61 7.51 9.62
CA PHE A 46 -12.87 6.51 8.87
C PHE A 46 -13.81 6.02 7.77
N ARG A 47 -13.51 6.36 6.50
CA ARG A 47 -14.32 5.97 5.35
C ARG A 47 -13.81 4.60 4.87
N PRO A 48 -14.45 3.48 5.26
CA PRO A 48 -13.96 2.14 4.93
C PRO A 48 -13.80 1.93 3.41
N GLY A 49 -14.64 2.59 2.61
CA GLY A 49 -14.52 2.58 1.15
C GLY A 49 -13.18 3.11 0.64
N ARG A 50 -12.60 4.15 1.26
CA ARG A 50 -11.31 4.71 0.83
C ARG A 50 -10.14 3.78 1.15
N ALA A 51 -10.17 3.11 2.30
CA ALA A 51 -9.15 2.15 2.71
C ALA A 51 -9.13 0.92 1.78
N ILE A 52 -10.31 0.39 1.42
CA ILE A 52 -10.44 -0.71 0.46
C ILE A 52 -9.94 -0.27 -0.92
N TRP A 53 -10.29 0.95 -1.36
CA TRP A 53 -9.83 1.47 -2.65
C TRP A 53 -8.30 1.55 -2.71
N MET A 54 -7.65 2.08 -1.68
CA MET A 54 -6.19 2.16 -1.63
C MET A 54 -5.50 0.78 -1.53
N LEU A 55 -6.14 -0.21 -0.91
CA LEU A 55 -5.67 -1.61 -0.94
C LEU A 55 -5.72 -2.19 -2.36
N VAL A 56 -6.79 -1.94 -3.11
CA VAL A 56 -6.94 -2.42 -4.50
C VAL A 56 -5.90 -1.77 -5.42
N ILE A 57 -5.69 -0.44 -5.34
CA ILE A 57 -4.60 0.20 -6.10
C ILE A 57 -3.25 -0.41 -5.73
N GLY A 58 -2.97 -0.54 -4.42
CA GLY A 58 -1.70 -1.09 -3.93
C GLY A 58 -1.45 -2.49 -4.49
N ALA A 59 -2.48 -3.35 -4.50
CA ALA A 59 -2.41 -4.68 -5.07
C ALA A 59 -2.16 -4.66 -6.59
N LEU A 60 -2.83 -3.78 -7.33
CA LEU A 60 -2.60 -3.63 -8.78
C LEU A 60 -1.19 -3.15 -9.11
N LEU A 61 -0.67 -2.17 -8.36
CA LEU A 61 0.68 -1.66 -8.53
C LEU A 61 1.74 -2.71 -8.17
N SER A 62 1.56 -3.43 -7.05
CA SER A 62 2.45 -4.51 -6.66
C SER A 62 2.41 -5.68 -7.66
N LEU A 63 1.24 -6.01 -8.19
CA LEU A 63 1.09 -7.06 -9.21
C LEU A 63 1.78 -6.66 -10.51
N TRP A 64 1.56 -5.44 -10.98
CA TRP A 64 2.20 -4.93 -12.20
C TRP A 64 3.72 -4.87 -12.04
N ALA A 65 4.22 -4.28 -10.96
CA ALA A 65 5.66 -4.18 -10.71
C ALA A 65 6.31 -5.56 -10.51
N GLY A 66 5.60 -6.51 -9.89
CA GLY A 66 6.05 -7.88 -9.75
C GLY A 66 6.16 -8.60 -11.09
N ILE A 67 5.18 -8.42 -11.98
CA ILE A 67 5.24 -8.96 -13.36
C ILE A 67 6.39 -8.33 -14.13
N THR A 68 6.56 -7.01 -14.07
CA THR A 68 7.64 -6.28 -14.76
C THR A 68 9.04 -6.64 -14.25
N LEU A 69 9.18 -7.06 -12.99
CA LEU A 69 10.46 -7.56 -12.47
C LEU A 69 10.73 -9.03 -12.81
N LEU A 70 9.68 -9.80 -13.11
CA LEU A 70 9.78 -11.22 -13.47
C LEU A 70 9.94 -11.45 -14.99
N VAL A 71 9.55 -10.47 -15.81
CA VAL A 71 9.68 -10.44 -17.28
C VAL A 71 10.94 -9.71 -17.69
#